data_AF-A0A8K0KYY0-F1
#
_entry.id   AF-A0A8K0KYY0-F1
#
_cell.length_a   1.000
_cell.length_b   1.000
_cell.length_c   1.000
_cell.angle_alpha   90.00
_cell.angle_beta   90.00
_cell.angle_gamma   90.00
#
_symmetry.space_group_name_H-M   'P 1'
#
loop_
_entity.id
_entity.type
_entity.pdbx_description
1 polymer ?
#
loop_
_entity_poly.entity_id
_entity_poly.type
_entity_poly.pdbx_seq_one_letter_code
_entity_poly.pdbx_strand_id
1 'polypeptide(L)'
;MHFTILTTITTAALAAAQPFSLGDTARMVCMWKNPQLVEAIDQFCSNTNVVVPSAYGADGKTVGDNVAWIWPQGQCPQAWVPQTYCYSQFYRVCAKGSDKGYGKGLFGRPGENACQVWLLDTKKVHDQQIRWRDNGGRPPSKGTPPA
;
A
#
# COMPACT_ATOMS: atom_id res chain seq x y z
N MET A 1 29.57 -55.47 34.93
CA MET A 1 28.11 -55.34 34.77
C MET A 1 27.84 -53.97 34.19
N HIS A 2 27.10 -53.93 33.09
CA HIS A 2 26.87 -52.77 32.22
C HIS A 2 25.82 -51.84 32.82
N PHE A 3 25.99 -50.52 32.69
CA PHE A 3 24.89 -49.54 32.79
C PHE A 3 24.98 -48.57 31.62
N THR A 4 24.10 -48.79 30.65
CA THR A 4 23.92 -47.98 29.44
C THR A 4 23.05 -46.78 29.78
N ILE A 5 23.57 -45.56 29.60
CA ILE A 5 22.83 -44.32 29.82
C ILE A 5 22.07 -43.99 28.53
N LEU A 6 20.74 -44.05 28.54
CA LEU A 6 19.88 -43.56 27.46
C LEU A 6 19.82 -42.03 27.50
N THR A 7 20.50 -41.37 26.55
CA THR A 7 20.25 -39.97 26.21
C THR A 7 19.02 -39.86 25.29
N THR A 8 17.90 -39.38 25.83
CA THR A 8 16.73 -38.99 25.05
C THR A 8 16.99 -37.66 24.34
N ILE A 9 17.17 -37.70 23.02
CA ILE A 9 17.24 -36.50 22.17
C ILE A 9 15.80 -36.02 21.94
N THR A 10 15.42 -34.93 22.61
CA THR A 10 14.18 -34.20 22.33
C THR A 10 14.37 -33.36 21.07
N THR A 11 13.87 -33.85 19.93
CA THR A 11 13.72 -33.06 18.70
C THR A 11 12.67 -31.97 18.92
N ALA A 12 13.11 -30.72 19.09
CA ALA A 12 12.25 -29.56 18.97
C ALA A 12 11.91 -29.35 17.50
N ALA A 13 10.68 -29.68 17.09
CA ALA A 13 10.17 -29.32 15.78
C ALA A 13 9.93 -27.79 15.74
N LEU A 14 10.83 -27.04 15.11
CA LEU A 14 10.52 -25.68 14.67
C LEU A 14 9.45 -25.78 13.57
N ALA A 15 8.20 -25.50 13.93
CA ALA A 15 7.19 -25.16 12.95
C ALA A 15 7.59 -23.81 12.34
N ALA A 16 8.25 -23.84 11.19
CA ALA A 16 8.47 -22.66 10.37
C ALA A 16 7.10 -22.15 9.90
N ALA A 17 6.52 -21.18 10.61
CA ALA A 17 5.41 -20.39 10.11
C ALA A 17 5.91 -19.65 8.88
N GLN A 18 5.66 -20.20 7.69
CA GLN A 18 5.98 -19.49 6.46
C GLN A 18 5.12 -18.22 6.43
N PRO A 19 5.70 -17.04 6.13
CA PRO A 19 4.90 -15.85 5.94
C PRO A 19 4.06 -16.09 4.69
N PHE A 20 2.78 -16.44 4.87
CA PHE A 20 1.80 -16.32 3.80
C PHE A 20 1.86 -14.87 3.34
N SER A 21 2.29 -14.66 2.09
CA SER A 21 2.32 -13.34 1.46
C SER A 21 0.89 -12.79 1.44
N LEU A 22 0.54 -11.99 2.45
CA LEU A 22 -0.74 -11.27 2.48
C LEU A 22 -0.92 -10.42 1.21
N GLY A 23 0.18 -10.06 0.55
CA GLY A 23 0.19 -9.38 -0.75
C GLY A 23 -0.43 -10.20 -1.87
N ASP A 24 -0.18 -11.51 -1.93
CA ASP A 24 -0.64 -12.36 -3.04
C ASP A 24 -2.16 -12.56 -2.97
N THR A 25 -2.69 -12.85 -1.78
CA THR A 25 -4.13 -12.97 -1.56
C THR A 25 -4.83 -11.62 -1.77
N ALA A 26 -4.25 -10.52 -1.27
CA ALA A 26 -4.84 -9.19 -1.46
C ALA A 26 -4.86 -8.79 -2.95
N ARG A 27 -3.80 -9.12 -3.70
CA ARG A 27 -3.75 -8.92 -5.14
C ARG A 27 -4.84 -9.71 -5.86
N MET A 28 -5.04 -10.98 -5.50
CA MET A 28 -6.11 -11.79 -6.07
C MET A 28 -7.48 -11.17 -5.84
N VAL A 29 -7.81 -10.77 -4.60
CA VAL A 29 -9.09 -10.10 -4.29
C VAL A 29 -9.22 -8.81 -5.10
N CYS A 30 -8.15 -8.03 -5.21
CA CYS A 30 -8.14 -6.81 -6.02
C CYS A 30 -8.43 -7.10 -7.50
N MET A 31 -7.82 -8.16 -8.06
CA MET A 31 -8.04 -8.59 -9.44
C MET A 31 -9.49 -8.95 -9.72
N TRP A 32 -10.15 -9.65 -8.77
CA TRP A 32 -11.58 -9.97 -8.87
C TRP A 32 -12.47 -8.71 -8.85
N LYS A 33 -12.11 -7.71 -8.06
CA LYS A 33 -12.86 -6.45 -7.95
C LYS A 33 -12.68 -5.56 -9.18
N ASN A 34 -11.44 -5.38 -9.61
CA ASN A 34 -11.09 -4.40 -10.63
C ASN A 34 -9.70 -4.69 -11.25
N PRO A 35 -9.63 -5.38 -12.40
CA PRO A 35 -8.36 -5.71 -13.05
C PRO A 35 -7.61 -4.48 -13.57
N GLN A 36 -8.32 -3.43 -14.00
CA GLN A 36 -7.69 -2.19 -14.45
C GLN A 36 -7.04 -1.42 -13.29
N LEU A 37 -7.63 -1.50 -12.09
CA LEU A 37 -7.02 -0.92 -10.88
C LEU A 37 -5.75 -1.69 -10.48
N VAL A 38 -5.72 -3.01 -10.65
CA VAL A 38 -4.49 -3.79 -10.49
C VAL A 38 -3.42 -3.34 -11.48
N GLU A 39 -3.78 -3.14 -12.75
CA GLU A 39 -2.85 -2.65 -13.76
C GLU A 39 -2.28 -1.26 -13.40
N ALA A 40 -3.12 -0.35 -12.89
CA ALA A 40 -2.66 0.96 -12.41
C ALA A 40 -1.66 0.82 -11.24
N ILE A 41 -1.92 -0.08 -10.28
CA ILE A 41 -0.99 -0.40 -9.18
C ILE A 41 0.32 -0.98 -9.73
N ASP A 42 0.22 -1.91 -10.69
CA ASP A 42 1.37 -2.59 -11.28
C ASP A 42 2.28 -1.61 -12.02
N GLN A 43 1.69 -0.70 -12.80
CA GLN A 43 2.42 0.38 -13.45
C GLN A 43 3.03 1.35 -12.44
N PHE A 44 2.31 1.70 -11.36
CA PHE A 44 2.83 2.63 -10.35
C PHE A 44 4.03 2.03 -9.61
N CYS A 45 3.91 0.79 -9.15
CA CYS A 45 4.94 0.11 -8.37
C CYS A 45 6.05 -0.53 -9.21
N SER A 46 5.93 -0.55 -10.55
CA SER A 46 7.02 -0.92 -11.44
C SER A 46 8.24 0.00 -11.31
N ASN A 47 8.02 1.25 -10.88
CA ASN A 47 9.08 2.16 -10.52
C ASN A 47 9.72 1.72 -9.20
N THR A 48 10.99 1.35 -9.21
CA THR A 48 11.73 0.93 -8.01
C THR A 48 12.20 2.11 -7.15
N ASN A 49 12.10 3.34 -7.66
CA ASN A 49 12.61 4.56 -7.04
C ASN A 49 11.48 5.47 -6.54
N VAL A 50 10.37 4.90 -6.07
CA VAL A 50 9.29 5.67 -5.47
C VAL A 50 9.78 6.30 -4.16
N VAL A 51 9.71 7.62 -4.08
CA VAL A 51 9.97 8.38 -2.86
C VAL A 51 8.72 9.17 -2.51
N VAL A 52 8.33 9.23 -1.24
CA VAL A 52 7.13 9.93 -0.78
C VAL A 52 7.49 10.84 0.40
N PRO A 53 7.04 12.10 0.45
CA PRO A 53 6.25 12.79 -0.58
C PRO A 53 7.04 13.05 -1.88
N SER A 54 6.36 13.00 -3.04
CA SER A 54 6.93 13.41 -4.33
C SER A 54 5.82 13.73 -5.35
N ALA A 55 6.18 14.44 -6.43
CA ALA A 55 5.29 14.65 -7.57
C ALA A 55 4.85 13.31 -8.18
N TYR A 56 5.77 12.35 -8.36
CA TYR A 56 5.42 11.01 -8.85
C TYR A 56 4.32 10.33 -8.02
N GLY A 57 4.44 10.40 -6.69
CA GLY A 57 3.42 9.85 -5.79
C GLY A 57 2.08 10.54 -5.97
N ALA A 58 2.09 11.87 -6.07
CA ALA A 58 0.89 12.67 -6.19
C ALA A 58 0.22 12.57 -7.57
N ASP A 59 0.98 12.47 -8.67
CA ASP A 59 0.45 12.35 -10.03
C ASP A 59 -0.14 10.95 -10.28
N GLY A 60 0.40 9.93 -9.60
CA GLY A 60 -0.14 8.58 -9.68
C GLY A 60 0.06 7.88 -11.03
N LYS A 61 -0.64 6.76 -11.18
CA LYS A 61 -0.80 6.07 -12.46
C LYS A 61 -2.28 5.82 -12.73
N THR A 62 -2.67 6.12 -13.96
CA THR A 62 -4.06 6.04 -14.41
C THR A 62 -4.18 4.96 -15.48
N VAL A 63 -5.15 4.06 -15.32
CA VAL A 63 -5.54 3.06 -16.34
C VAL A 63 -7.05 3.11 -16.50
N GLY A 64 -7.51 3.55 -17.67
CA GLY A 64 -8.91 3.90 -17.90
C GLY A 64 -9.37 4.98 -16.90
N ASP A 65 -10.44 4.69 -16.17
CA ASP A 65 -10.96 5.59 -15.14
C ASP A 65 -10.35 5.36 -13.74
N ASN A 66 -9.36 4.47 -13.60
CA ASN A 66 -8.82 4.06 -12.30
C ASN A 66 -7.46 4.69 -12.04
N VAL A 67 -7.22 5.15 -10.80
CA VAL A 67 -5.94 5.78 -10.42
C VAL A 67 -5.38 5.15 -9.15
N ALA A 68 -4.10 4.78 -9.20
CA ALA A 68 -3.29 4.41 -8.03
C ALA A 68 -2.27 5.50 -7.72
N TRP A 69 -2.31 6.05 -6.52
CA TRP A 69 -1.54 7.25 -6.17
C TRP A 69 -1.37 7.42 -4.67
N ILE A 70 -0.46 8.30 -4.28
CA ILE A 70 -0.10 8.56 -2.89
C ILE A 70 -0.17 10.06 -2.63
N TRP A 71 -1.16 10.46 -1.85
CA TRP A 71 -1.31 11.83 -1.42
C TRP A 71 -0.28 12.17 -0.34
N PRO A 72 0.60 13.16 -0.58
CA PRO A 72 1.51 13.65 0.43
C PRO A 72 0.74 14.46 1.47
N GLN A 73 0.79 14.07 2.74
CA GLN A 73 0.15 14.81 3.82
C GLN A 73 1.18 15.34 4.82
N GLY A 74 1.03 16.58 5.28
CA GLY A 74 1.85 17.14 6.37
C GLY A 74 3.32 17.38 6.02
N GLN A 75 4.13 17.69 7.03
CA GLN A 75 5.59 17.74 6.91
C GLN A 75 6.15 16.34 7.15
N CYS A 76 6.13 15.52 6.11
CA CYS A 76 6.70 14.18 6.18
C CYS A 76 8.08 14.17 5.54
N PRO A 77 9.07 13.56 6.20
CA PRO A 77 10.39 13.41 5.60
C PRO A 77 10.25 12.61 4.31
N GLN A 78 11.01 13.00 3.29
CA GLN A 78 11.11 12.24 2.06
C GLN A 78 11.68 10.85 2.39
N ALA A 79 10.91 9.80 2.10
CA ALA A 79 11.30 8.43 2.36
C ALA A 79 11.09 7.58 1.10
N TRP A 80 12.11 6.80 0.77
CA TRP A 80 12.00 5.79 -0.27
C TRP A 80 11.03 4.69 0.18
N VAL A 81 10.20 4.24 -0.76
CA VAL A 81 9.26 3.15 -0.55
C VAL A 81 9.79 1.90 -1.25
N PRO A 82 10.19 0.86 -0.51
CA PRO A 82 10.60 -0.38 -1.13
C PRO A 82 9.46 -1.01 -1.94
N GLN A 83 9.79 -1.61 -3.09
CA GLN A 83 8.81 -2.12 -4.04
C GLN A 83 7.82 -3.11 -3.41
N THR A 84 8.29 -4.01 -2.54
CA THR A 84 7.43 -4.96 -1.80
C THR A 84 6.38 -4.24 -0.95
N TYR A 85 6.74 -3.11 -0.33
CA TYR A 85 5.77 -2.28 0.40
C TYR A 85 4.83 -1.57 -0.56
N CYS A 86 5.31 -1.07 -1.69
CA CYS A 86 4.43 -0.43 -2.68
C CYS A 86 3.27 -1.34 -3.08
N TYR A 87 3.58 -2.56 -3.51
CA TYR A 87 2.58 -3.55 -3.89
C TYR A 87 1.68 -3.95 -2.72
N SER A 88 2.28 -4.37 -1.60
CA SER A 88 1.51 -4.90 -0.46
C SER A 88 0.55 -3.86 0.14
N GLN A 89 0.96 -2.58 0.22
CA GLN A 89 0.09 -1.54 0.76
C GLN A 89 -1.06 -1.20 -0.21
N PHE A 90 -0.80 -1.04 -1.50
CA PHE A 90 -1.87 -0.79 -2.48
C PHE A 90 -2.86 -1.95 -2.57
N TYR A 91 -2.39 -3.20 -2.69
CA TYR A 91 -3.30 -4.34 -2.76
C TYR A 91 -4.08 -4.51 -1.46
N ARG A 92 -3.49 -4.20 -0.30
CA ARG A 92 -4.23 -4.17 0.96
C ARG A 92 -5.35 -3.13 0.95
N VAL A 93 -5.10 -1.93 0.43
CA VAL A 93 -6.15 -0.90 0.25
C VAL A 93 -7.22 -1.41 -0.71
N CYS A 94 -6.83 -1.99 -1.83
CA CYS A 94 -7.76 -2.50 -2.83
C CYS A 94 -8.66 -3.61 -2.29
N ALA A 95 -8.07 -4.62 -1.66
CA ALA A 95 -8.80 -5.76 -1.13
C ALA A 95 -9.84 -5.32 -0.09
N LYS A 96 -9.47 -4.39 0.80
CA LYS A 96 -10.34 -3.85 1.86
C LYS A 96 -11.26 -2.71 1.42
N GLY A 97 -11.03 -2.15 0.23
CA GLY A 97 -11.82 -1.07 -0.32
C GLY A 97 -13.24 -1.50 -0.67
N SER A 98 -13.95 -0.58 -1.32
CA SER A 98 -15.29 -0.80 -1.90
C SER A 98 -15.34 -2.02 -2.84
N ASP A 99 -16.52 -2.32 -3.37
CA ASP A 99 -16.72 -3.40 -4.35
C ASP A 99 -15.91 -3.20 -5.63
N LYS A 100 -15.48 -1.97 -5.93
CA LYS A 100 -14.59 -1.63 -7.05
C LYS A 100 -13.11 -1.57 -6.68
N GLY A 101 -12.76 -1.87 -5.42
CA GLY A 101 -11.40 -1.78 -4.90
C GLY A 101 -10.97 -0.37 -4.52
N TYR A 102 -11.81 0.65 -4.71
CA TYR A 102 -11.47 2.01 -4.31
C TYR A 102 -11.43 2.16 -2.79
N GLY A 103 -10.51 2.99 -2.31
CA GLY A 103 -10.35 3.24 -0.89
C GLY A 103 -9.06 3.97 -0.58
N LYS A 104 -8.82 4.14 0.72
CA LYS A 104 -7.63 4.81 1.26
C LYS A 104 -6.95 3.99 2.34
N GLY A 105 -5.63 4.09 2.40
CA GLY A 105 -4.80 3.51 3.45
C GLY A 105 -3.81 4.53 3.99
N LEU A 106 -3.66 4.57 5.30
CA LEU A 106 -2.69 5.42 5.97
C LEU A 106 -1.46 4.58 6.31
N PHE A 107 -0.32 4.98 5.76
CA PHE A 107 0.96 4.31 5.94
C PHE A 107 2.07 5.31 6.28
N GLY A 108 3.19 4.79 6.77
CA GLY A 108 4.31 5.57 7.28
C GLY A 108 5.15 4.71 8.21
N ARG A 109 6.28 5.24 8.68
CA ARG A 109 7.10 4.50 9.65
C ARG A 109 6.42 4.47 11.02
N PRO A 110 6.70 3.47 11.88
CA PRO A 110 6.24 3.47 13.26
C PRO A 110 6.61 4.79 13.97
N GLY A 111 5.65 5.43 14.63
CA GLY A 111 5.84 6.74 15.26
C GLY A 111 5.59 7.94 14.34
N GLU A 112 5.51 7.75 13.03
CA GLU A 112 5.06 8.77 12.08
C GLU A 112 3.53 8.69 11.93
N ASN A 113 2.83 9.74 12.34
CA ASN A 113 1.36 9.78 12.26
C ASN A 113 0.88 9.91 10.81
N ALA A 114 0.57 8.78 10.16
CA ALA A 114 -0.24 8.71 8.93
C ALA A 114 0.24 9.66 7.81
N CYS A 115 1.55 9.65 7.57
CA CYS A 115 2.24 10.60 6.70
C CYS A 115 1.95 10.41 5.19
N GLN A 116 1.62 9.19 4.80
CA GLN A 116 1.38 8.82 3.40
C GLN A 116 -0.04 8.30 3.30
N VAL A 117 -0.88 8.97 2.52
CA VAL A 117 -2.25 8.52 2.26
C VAL A 117 -2.28 7.86 0.88
N TRP A 118 -2.36 6.54 0.88
CA TRP A 118 -2.36 5.72 -0.33
C TRP A 118 -3.79 5.58 -0.80
N LEU A 119 -4.06 5.96 -2.04
CA LEU A 119 -5.41 6.15 -2.56
C LEU A 119 -5.60 5.34 -3.84
N LEU A 120 -6.79 4.75 -3.94
CA LEU A 120 -7.30 4.08 -5.12
C LEU A 120 -8.65 4.71 -5.41
N ASP A 121 -8.76 5.47 -6.48
CA ASP A 121 -9.94 6.27 -6.80
C ASP A 121 -10.20 6.30 -8.30
N THR A 122 -11.29 6.97 -8.68
CA THR A 122 -11.52 7.33 -10.08
C THR A 122 -10.63 8.49 -10.52
N LYS A 123 -10.32 8.55 -11.81
CA LYS A 123 -9.59 9.67 -12.43
C LYS A 123 -10.23 11.02 -12.13
N LYS A 124 -11.57 11.07 -12.19
CA LYS A 124 -12.33 12.29 -11.88
C LYS A 124 -12.02 12.81 -10.47
N VAL A 125 -12.08 11.93 -9.47
CA VAL A 125 -11.83 12.28 -8.07
C VAL A 125 -10.38 12.71 -7.88
N HIS A 126 -9.44 11.98 -8.47
CA HIS A 126 -8.02 12.33 -8.44
C HIS A 126 -7.76 13.73 -9.03
N ASP A 127 -8.24 14.01 -10.25
CA ASP A 127 -8.06 15.29 -10.92
C ASP A 127 -8.66 16.45 -10.11
N GLN A 128 -9.83 16.24 -9.49
CA GLN A 128 -10.48 17.22 -8.62
C GLN A 128 -9.62 17.54 -7.40
N GLN A 129 -9.04 16.52 -6.78
CA GLN A 129 -8.18 16.68 -5.60
C GLN A 129 -6.86 17.39 -5.94
N ILE A 130 -6.23 17.05 -7.07
CA ILE A 130 -5.03 17.73 -7.56
C ILE A 130 -5.32 19.22 -7.82
N ARG A 131 -6.40 19.53 -8.56
CA ARG A 131 -6.81 20.93 -8.80
C ARG A 131 -7.06 21.70 -7.52
N TRP A 132 -7.72 21.09 -6.54
CA TRP A 132 -7.98 21.74 -5.27
C TRP A 132 -6.69 22.04 -4.49
N ARG A 133 -5.71 21.13 -4.50
CA ARG A 133 -4.38 21.37 -3.89
C ARG A 133 -3.66 22.51 -4.59
N ASP A 134 -3.66 22.52 -5.91
CA ASP A 134 -2.98 23.52 -6.72
C ASP A 134 -3.59 24.92 -6.52
N ASN A 135 -4.88 24.99 -6.19
CA ASN A 135 -5.59 26.21 -5.80
C ASN A 135 -5.36 26.64 -4.33
N GLY A 136 -4.38 26.06 -3.63
CA GLY A 136 -4.03 26.43 -2.25
C GLY A 136 -4.88 25.74 -1.17
N GLY A 137 -5.63 24.70 -1.53
CA GLY A 137 -6.40 23.90 -0.60
C GLY A 137 -5.55 23.26 0.50
N ARG A 138 -6.04 23.29 1.75
CA ARG A 138 -5.41 22.58 2.90
C ARG A 138 -6.31 21.46 3.42
N PRO A 139 -5.79 20.23 3.60
CA PRO A 139 -6.66 19.08 3.85
C PRO A 139 -7.36 19.25 5.20
N PRO A 140 -8.69 19.00 5.27
CA PRO A 140 -9.51 19.36 6.44
C PRO A 140 -9.16 18.57 7.72
N SER A 141 -8.36 17.51 7.63
CA SER A 141 -7.76 16.80 8.77
C SER A 141 -6.82 15.70 8.25
N LYS A 142 -6.07 15.06 9.17
CA LYS A 142 -5.25 13.88 8.86
C LYS A 142 -6.09 12.81 8.15
N GLY A 143 -5.74 12.48 6.90
CA GLY A 143 -6.25 11.32 6.19
C GLY A 143 -7.46 11.49 5.27
N THR A 144 -7.90 12.71 4.91
CA THR A 144 -8.96 12.86 3.89
C THR A 144 -8.65 14.01 2.93
N PRO A 145 -8.28 13.72 1.67
CA PRO A 145 -8.40 14.70 0.60
C PRO A 145 -9.88 15.13 0.50
N PRO A 146 -10.18 16.40 0.18
CA PRO A 146 -11.56 16.83 -0.01
C PRO A 146 -12.19 16.07 -1.19
N ALA A 147 -13.47 15.73 -1.03
CA ALA A 147 -14.28 15.09 -2.06
C ALA A 147 -14.63 16.06 -3.19
#